data_AF-A0A017T9Y4-F1
#
_entry.id   AF-A0A017T9Y4-F1
#
_cell.length_a   1.000
_cell.length_b   1.000
_cell.length_c   1.000
_cell.angle_alpha   90.00
_cell.angle_beta   90.00
_cell.angle_gamma   90.00
#
_symmetry.space_group_name_H-M   'P 1'
#
loop_
_entity.id
_entity.type
_entity.pdbx_description
1 polymer ?
#
loop_
_entity_poly.entity_id
_entity_poly.type
_entity_poly.pdbx_seq_one_letter_code
_entity_poly.pdbx_strand_id
1 'polypeptide(L)' 'MKPALIEVLTKIDGLSFDEAVEGARTFEVDGRRVPFIARQALLKNKRAAGRPKDLADVAWLEAHPETNSER' A
#
# COMPACT_ATOMS: atom_id res chain seq x y z
N MET A 1 10.22 -24.89 -6.24
CA MET A 1 9.40 -23.71 -5.88
C MET A 1 9.95 -23.15 -4.57
N LYS A 2 10.23 -21.86 -4.48
CA LYS A 2 10.58 -21.22 -3.20
C LYS A 2 9.28 -20.88 -2.44
N PRO A 3 9.23 -21.02 -1.11
CA PRO A 3 8.04 -20.70 -0.33
C PRO A 3 7.70 -19.22 -0.45
N ALA A 4 6.41 -18.90 -0.41
CA ALA A 4 5.96 -17.52 -0.30
C ALA A 4 6.33 -16.98 1.10
N LEU A 5 7.02 -15.84 1.14
CA LEU A 5 7.32 -15.14 2.40
C LEU A 5 6.16 -14.20 2.73
N ILE A 6 5.65 -14.29 3.95
CA ILE A 6 4.65 -13.35 4.47
C ILE A 6 5.25 -12.70 5.70
N GLU A 7 5.36 -11.37 5.68
CA GLU A 7 5.77 -10.58 6.84
C GLU A 7 4.52 -10.02 7.53
N VAL A 8 4.40 -10.29 8.83
CA VAL A 8 3.31 -9.77 9.66
C VAL A 8 3.88 -8.73 10.60
N LEU A 9 3.43 -7.48 10.43
CA LEU A 9 3.89 -6.33 11.18
C LEU A 9 2.73 -5.75 12.00
N THR A 10 2.98 -5.38 13.25
CA THR A 10 2.00 -4.70 14.12
C THR A 10 2.08 -3.18 14.02
N LYS A 11 3.09 -2.66 13.33
CA LYS A 11 3.32 -1.24 13.11
C LYS A 11 4.02 -1.02 11.77
N ILE A 12 3.70 0.09 11.14
CA ILE A 12 4.37 0.60 9.94
C ILE A 12 4.79 2.06 10.17
N ASP A 13 5.80 2.53 9.44
CA ASP A 13 6.32 3.88 9.58
C ASP A 13 5.34 4.92 9.00
N GLY A 14 5.20 6.07 9.67
CA GLY A 14 4.48 7.23 9.15
C GLY A 14 2.95 7.22 9.29
N LEU A 15 2.33 6.12 9.75
CA LEU A 15 0.88 6.05 10.00
C LEU A 15 0.51 5.07 11.12
N SER A 16 -0.60 5.36 11.80
CA SER A 16 -1.30 4.43 12.68
C SER A 16 -2.09 3.39 11.88
N PHE A 17 -2.56 2.33 12.54
CA PHE A 17 -3.45 1.35 11.91
C PHE A 17 -4.75 2.01 11.44
N ASP A 18 -5.35 2.88 12.26
CA ASP A 18 -6.60 3.56 11.93
C ASP A 18 -6.44 4.46 10.70
N GLU A 19 -5.33 5.21 10.60
CA GLU A 19 -4.99 6.01 9.41
C GLU A 19 -4.73 5.12 8.17
N ALA A 20 -4.22 3.90 8.35
CA ALA A 20 -3.93 2.97 7.26
C ALA A 20 -5.21 2.37 6.65
N VAL A 21 -6.20 2.09 7.51
CA VAL A 21 -7.48 1.49 7.10
C VAL A 21 -8.50 2.54 6.66
N GLU A 22 -8.31 3.80 7.06
CA GLU A 22 -9.12 4.91 6.59
C GLU A 22 -9.00 5.04 5.06
N GLY A 23 -10.14 4.93 4.37
CA GLY A 23 -10.18 4.96 2.91
C GLY A 23 -9.53 3.75 2.22
N ALA A 24 -9.20 2.68 2.96
CA ALA A 24 -8.70 1.44 2.37
C ALA A 24 -9.67 0.92 1.30
N ARG A 25 -9.11 0.49 0.18
CA ARG A 25 -9.88 -0.07 -0.92
C ARG A 25 -9.97 -1.58 -0.72
N THR A 26 -10.99 -2.19 -1.30
CA THR A 26 -11.19 -3.63 -1.27
C THR A 26 -11.15 -4.15 -2.70
N PHE A 27 -10.44 -5.24 -2.93
CA PHE A 27 -10.55 -5.99 -4.18
C PHE A 27 -11.11 -7.38 -3.90
N GLU A 28 -11.74 -7.97 -4.92
CA GLU A 28 -12.25 -9.33 -4.85
C GLU A 28 -11.23 -10.30 -5.48
N VAL A 29 -10.90 -11.34 -4.74
CA VAL A 29 -10.06 -12.45 -5.23
C VAL A 29 -10.61 -13.75 -4.66
N ASP A 30 -10.87 -14.72 -5.53
CA ASP A 30 -11.45 -16.02 -5.17
C ASP A 30 -12.73 -15.90 -4.31
N GLY A 31 -13.60 -14.94 -4.63
CA GLY A 31 -14.83 -14.66 -3.89
C GLY A 31 -14.60 -14.03 -2.50
N ARG A 32 -13.38 -13.60 -2.19
CA ARG A 32 -13.01 -12.98 -0.92
C ARG A 32 -12.71 -11.51 -1.13
N ARG A 33 -13.29 -10.68 -0.28
CA ARG A 33 -13.00 -9.25 -0.19
C ARG A 33 -11.73 -9.04 0.63
N VAL A 34 -10.66 -8.56 -0.02
CA VAL A 34 -9.37 -8.30 0.60
C VAL A 34 -9.14 -6.79 0.66
N PRO A 35 -9.03 -6.19 1.86
CA PRO A 35 -8.72 -4.78 2.01
C PRO A 35 -7.22 -4.52 1.74
N PHE A 36 -6.93 -3.36 1.16
CA PHE A 36 -5.58 -2.86 0.96
C PHE A 36 -5.53 -1.35 1.17
N ILE A 37 -4.39 -0.89 1.65
CA ILE A 37 -4.14 0.52 1.97
C ILE A 37 -4.33 1.41 0.72
N ALA A 38 -4.95 2.57 0.92
CA ALA A 38 -5.15 3.54 -0.16
C ALA A 38 -3.81 4.12 -0.65
N ARG A 39 -3.79 4.60 -1.90
CA ARG A 39 -2.57 5.14 -2.53
C ARG A 39 -1.90 6.25 -1.73
N GLN A 40 -2.68 7.18 -1.14
CA GLN A 40 -2.15 8.27 -0.33
C GLN A 40 -1.46 7.77 0.94
N ALA A 41 -2.10 6.84 1.65
CA ALA A 41 -1.55 6.24 2.85
C ALA A 41 -0.31 5.36 2.52
N LEU A 42 -0.30 4.65 1.38
CA LEU A 42 0.87 3.93 0.88
C LEU A 42 2.07 4.88 0.63
N LEU A 43 1.84 6.02 -0.02
CA LEU A 43 2.88 7.04 -0.24
C LEU A 43 3.43 7.59 1.08
N LYS A 44 2.55 7.91 2.04
CA LYS A 44 2.94 8.38 3.38
C LYS A 44 3.85 7.36 4.06
N ASN A 45 3.49 6.07 3.99
CA ASN A 45 4.29 5.00 4.57
C ASN A 45 5.66 4.87 3.90
N LYS A 46 5.71 4.83 2.56
CA LYS A 46 6.97 4.67 1.83
C LYS A 46 7.94 5.83 2.04
N ARG A 47 7.43 7.07 2.06
CA ARG A 47 8.24 8.26 2.39
C ARG A 47 8.82 8.19 3.81
N ALA A 48 8.01 7.74 4.78
CA ALA A 48 8.45 7.61 6.17
C ALA A 48 9.45 6.46 6.39
N ALA A 49 9.27 5.33 5.71
CA ALA A 49 10.18 4.18 5.78
C ALA A 49 11.56 4.50 5.19
N GLY A 50 11.62 5.33 4.14
CA GLY A 50 12.86 5.93 3.62
C GLY A 50 13.87 4.95 3.02
N ARG A 51 13.52 3.67 2.84
CA ARG A 51 14.41 2.67 2.25
C ARG A 51 14.67 3.02 0.78
N PRO A 52 15.85 2.72 0.21
CA PRO A 52 16.17 3.09 -1.18
C PRO A 52 15.11 2.63 -2.19
N LYS A 53 14.56 1.42 -2.00
CA LYS A 53 13.47 0.88 -2.82
C LYS A 53 12.16 1.65 -2.62
N ASP A 54 11.82 2.02 -1.39
CA ASP A 54 10.60 2.78 -1.11
C ASP A 54 10.63 4.18 -1.72
N LEU A 55 11.80 4.84 -1.74
CA LEU A 55 11.97 6.13 -2.42
C LEU A 55 11.80 6.02 -3.94
N ALA A 56 12.34 4.95 -4.55
CA ALA A 56 12.14 4.67 -5.96
C ALA A 56 10.66 4.40 -6.28
N ASP A 57 9.98 3.63 -5.43
CA ASP A 57 8.55 3.35 -5.57
C ASP A 57 7.71 4.65 -5.43
N VAL A 58 8.07 5.56 -4.51
CA VAL A 58 7.41 6.86 -4.36
C VAL A 58 7.52 7.68 -5.63
N ALA A 59 8.73 7.80 -6.19
CA ALA A 59 8.95 8.54 -7.43
C ALA A 59 8.16 7.94 -8.60
N TRP A 60 8.13 6.61 -8.71
CA TRP A 60 7.34 5.94 -9.73
C TRP A 60 5.85 6.18 -9.57
N LEU A 61 5.32 6.06 -8.35
CA LEU A 61 3.92 6.31 -8.05
C LEU A 61 3.55 7.75 -8.38
N GLU A 62 4.35 8.74 -7.99
CA GLU A 62 4.10 10.15 -8.30
C GLU A 62 4.06 10.45 -9.80
N ALA A 63 4.91 9.79 -10.59
CA ALA A 63 4.88 9.90 -12.05
C ALA A 63 3.68 9.19 -12.70
N HIS A 64 3.04 8.26 -11.99
CA HIS A 64 1.88 7.48 -12.46
C HIS A 64 0.69 7.68 -11.52
N PRO A 65 0.02 8.85 -11.59
CA PRO A 65 -1.18 9.08 -10.83
C PRO A 65 -2.24 8.03 -11.20
N GLU A 66 -3.05 7.65 -10.21
CA GLU A 66 -4.17 6.75 -10.45
C GLU A 66 -5.06 7.30 -11.56
N THR A 67 -5.15 6.58 -12.68
CA THR A 67 -6.16 6.84 -13.68
C THR A 67 -7.46 6.29 -13.12
N ASN A 68 -8.48 7.12 -12.93
CA ASN A 68 -9.80 6.66 -12.51
C ASN A 68 -10.39 5.77 -13.61
N SER A 69 -10.04 4.49 -13.60
CA SER A 69 -10.71 3.48 -14.42
C SER A 69 -11.91 2.98 -13.63
N GLU A 70 -12.88 3.86 -13.43
CA GLU A 70 -14.26 3.49 -13.21
C GLU A 70 -14.98 3.63 -14.55
N ARG A 71 -15.01 2.52 -15.29
CA ARG A 71 -16.29 1.96 -15.74
C ARG A 71 -16.47 0.63 -15.04
#